data_AF-D0P2A8-F1
#
_entry.id   AF-D0P2A8-F1
#
_cell.length_a   1.000
_cell.length_b   1.000
_cell.length_c   1.000
_cell.angle_alpha   90.00
_cell.angle_beta   90.00
_cell.angle_gamma   90.00
#
_symmetry.space_group_name_H-M   'P 1'
#
loop_
_entity.id
_entity.type
_entity.pdbx_description
1 polymer ?
#
loop_
_entity_poly.entity_id
_entity_poly.type
_entity_poly.pdbx_seq_one_letter_code
_entity_poly.pdbx_strand_id
1 'polypeptide(L)'
;MERQALEKGDVSMLATLRIGELDKLVAAMRQKQAITQAAMAHYESEIGHIDREVANIMARYTPMCKRLEARRQERNELQQHLDIATKQFGDVLAATKTRLRASSHEHVQHIRQVASAELTSTRGYSLGRNSTVYQKPRK
;
A
#
# COMPACT_ATOMS: atom_id res chain seq x y z
N MET A 1 68.05 44.26 -62.96
CA MET A 1 67.18 44.64 -61.82
C MET A 1 65.74 44.09 -61.95
N GLU A 2 65.30 43.60 -63.12
CA GLU A 2 63.90 43.17 -63.30
C GLU A 2 63.58 41.72 -62.87
N ARG A 3 64.58 40.83 -62.72
CA ARG A 3 64.34 39.43 -62.34
C ARG A 3 64.01 39.21 -60.86
N GLN A 4 64.50 40.07 -59.95
CA GLN A 4 64.23 39.94 -58.50
C GLN A 4 62.85 40.47 -58.08
N ALA A 5 62.18 41.27 -58.92
CA ALA A 5 60.82 41.75 -58.65
C ALA A 5 59.75 40.69 -58.95
N LEU A 6 60.01 39.83 -59.94
CA LEU A 6 59.12 38.71 -60.32
C LEU A 6 59.07 37.63 -59.22
N GLU A 7 60.21 37.23 -58.65
CA GLU A 7 60.22 36.22 -57.57
C GLU A 7 59.61 36.73 -56.25
N LYS A 8 59.77 38.03 -55.92
CA LYS A 8 59.12 38.64 -54.75
C LYS A 8 57.61 38.83 -54.94
N GLY A 9 57.17 39.07 -56.18
CA GLY A 9 55.76 39.15 -56.55
C GLY A 9 55.03 37.81 -56.37
N ASP A 10 55.68 36.69 -56.74
CA ASP A 10 55.12 35.34 -56.59
C ASP A 10 54.98 34.92 -55.12
N VAL A 11 55.97 35.23 -54.28
CA VAL A 11 55.91 34.91 -52.84
C VAL A 11 54.84 35.76 -52.13
N SER A 12 54.72 37.05 -52.49
CA SER A 12 53.68 37.93 -51.95
C SER A 12 52.27 37.53 -52.39
N MET A 13 52.12 37.06 -53.64
CA MET A 13 50.85 36.56 -54.17
C MET A 13 50.46 35.25 -53.48
N LEU A 14 51.42 34.33 -53.30
CA LEU A 14 51.19 33.07 -52.58
C LEU A 14 50.80 33.32 -51.11
N ALA A 15 51.45 34.26 -50.43
CA ALA A 15 51.10 34.64 -49.06
C ALA A 15 49.66 35.20 -48.98
N THR A 16 49.27 36.07 -49.91
CA THR A 16 47.90 36.61 -49.98
C THR A 16 46.86 35.51 -50.21
N LEU A 17 47.15 34.54 -51.09
CA LEU A 17 46.27 33.38 -51.31
C LEU A 17 46.13 32.52 -50.05
N ARG A 18 47.23 32.27 -49.34
CA ARG A 18 47.21 31.52 -48.06
C ARG A 18 46.45 32.25 -46.96
N ILE A 19 46.58 33.57 -46.86
CA ILE A 19 45.79 34.39 -45.93
C ILE A 19 44.30 34.28 -46.28
N GLY A 20 43.93 34.38 -47.56
CA GLY A 20 42.54 34.23 -47.98
C GLY A 20 41.96 32.83 -47.75
N GLU A 21 42.77 31.77 -47.86
CA GLU A 21 42.37 30.40 -47.48
C GLU A 21 42.16 30.27 -45.97
N LEU A 22 43.06 30.85 -45.17
CA LEU A 22 42.94 30.89 -43.71
C LEU A 22 41.70 31.67 -43.27
N ASP A 23 41.39 32.81 -43.88
CA ASP A 23 40.19 33.59 -43.56
C ASP A 23 38.90 32.79 -43.84
N LYS A 24 38.87 32.03 -44.94
CA LYS A 24 37.75 31.13 -45.25
C LYS A 24 37.60 30.02 -44.20
N LEU A 25 38.72 29.43 -43.76
CA LEU A 25 38.70 28.41 -42.70
C LEU A 25 38.24 29.00 -41.37
N VAL A 26 38.71 30.19 -41.00
CA VAL A 26 38.29 30.90 -39.79
C VAL A 26 36.79 31.23 -39.84
N ALA A 27 36.29 31.70 -40.98
CA ALA A 27 34.86 31.96 -41.17
C ALA A 27 34.02 30.67 -41.01
N ALA A 28 34.45 29.57 -41.62
CA ALA A 28 33.78 28.26 -41.49
C ALA A 28 33.83 27.73 -40.04
N MET A 29 34.94 27.91 -39.33
CA MET A 29 35.06 27.53 -37.92
C MET A 29 34.13 28.36 -37.03
N ARG A 30 34.05 29.68 -37.23
CA ARG A 30 33.14 30.55 -36.49
C ARG A 30 31.68 30.18 -36.73
N GLN A 31 31.32 29.85 -37.97
CA GLN A 31 29.98 29.37 -38.29
C GLN A 31 29.66 28.06 -37.57
N LYS A 32 30.57 27.08 -37.60
CA LYS A 32 30.40 25.82 -36.85
C LYS A 32 30.29 26.06 -35.35
N GLN A 33 31.13 26.93 -34.79
CA GLN A 33 31.08 27.30 -33.38
C GLN A 33 29.72 27.88 -32.99
N ALA A 34 29.18 28.80 -33.79
CA ALA A 34 27.86 29.40 -33.55
C ALA A 34 26.75 28.34 -33.59
N ILE A 35 26.79 27.40 -34.55
CA ILE A 35 25.83 26.29 -34.63
C ILE A 35 25.93 25.41 -33.38
N THR A 36 27.14 25.05 -32.96
CA THR A 36 27.33 24.22 -31.77
C THR A 36 26.86 24.91 -30.49
N GLN A 37 27.11 26.21 -30.35
CA GLN A 37 26.65 26.99 -29.20
C GLN A 37 25.12 27.09 -29.15
N ALA A 38 24.47 27.30 -30.31
CA ALA A 38 23.02 27.30 -30.41
C ALA A 38 22.43 25.93 -30.03
N ALA A 39 23.05 24.83 -30.47
CA ALA A 39 22.63 23.48 -30.10
C ALA A 39 22.81 23.21 -28.60
N MET A 40 23.94 23.64 -28.00
CA MET A 40 24.18 23.50 -26.56
C MET A 40 23.11 24.26 -25.74
N ALA A 41 22.82 25.51 -26.10
CA ALA A 41 21.80 26.30 -25.43
C ALA A 41 20.40 25.67 -25.54
N HIS A 42 20.08 25.06 -26.69
CA HIS A 42 18.84 24.32 -26.86
C HIS A 42 18.76 23.11 -25.91
N TYR A 43 19.80 22.28 -25.87
CA TYR A 43 19.83 21.11 -25.00
C TYR A 43 19.80 21.48 -23.51
N GLU A 44 20.45 22.56 -23.10
CA GLU A 44 20.36 23.08 -21.73
C GLU A 44 18.92 23.46 -21.35
N SER A 45 18.19 24.08 -22.29
CA SER A 45 16.77 24.41 -22.09
C SER A 45 15.90 23.15 -21.97
N GLU A 46 16.15 22.13 -22.82
CA GLU A 46 15.44 20.85 -22.76
C GLU A 46 15.70 20.10 -21.46
N ILE A 47 16.94 20.05 -20.98
CA ILE A 47 17.29 19.45 -19.68
C ILE A 47 16.55 20.19 -18.56
N GLY A 48 16.58 21.52 -18.57
CA GLY A 48 15.84 22.32 -17.59
C GLY A 48 14.32 22.15 -17.66
N HIS A 49 13.77 21.78 -18.83
CA HIS A 49 12.36 21.41 -18.96
C HIS A 49 12.10 20.02 -18.35
N ILE A 50 12.94 19.03 -18.63
CA ILE A 50 12.85 17.68 -18.07
C ILE A 50 12.90 17.74 -16.54
N ASP A 51 13.82 18.50 -15.96
CA ASP A 51 13.94 18.63 -14.50
C ASP A 51 12.67 19.21 -13.85
N ARG A 52 12.04 20.20 -14.51
CA ARG A 52 10.76 20.77 -14.07
C ARG A 52 9.63 19.75 -14.13
N GLU A 53 9.55 18.97 -15.21
CA GLU A 53 8.54 17.92 -15.34
C GLU A 53 8.74 16.81 -14.31
N VAL A 54 9.98 16.40 -14.04
CA VAL A 54 10.29 15.43 -12.98
C VAL A 54 9.85 15.96 -11.62
N ALA A 55 10.15 17.22 -11.30
CA ALA A 55 9.71 17.84 -10.05
C ALA A 55 8.18 17.89 -9.94
N ASN A 56 7.48 18.25 -11.03
CA ASN A 56 6.01 18.29 -11.09
C ASN A 56 5.40 16.89 -10.88
N ILE A 57 5.95 15.87 -11.53
CA ILE A 57 5.51 14.47 -11.38
C ILE A 57 5.70 14.02 -9.93
N MET A 58 6.88 14.26 -9.36
CA MET A 58 7.20 13.86 -7.99
C MET A 58 6.34 14.57 -6.95
N ALA A 59 6.02 15.86 -7.17
CA ALA A 59 5.11 16.62 -6.32
C ALA A 59 3.69 16.03 -6.30
N ARG A 60 3.24 15.41 -7.38
CA ARG A 60 1.94 14.72 -7.47
C ARG A 60 2.00 13.28 -6.99
N TYR A 61 3.07 12.56 -7.32
CA TYR A 61 3.23 11.15 -7.01
C TYR A 61 3.44 10.88 -5.51
N THR A 62 4.33 11.65 -4.88
CA THR A 62 4.67 11.50 -3.45
C THR A 62 3.44 11.54 -2.52
N PRO A 63 2.51 12.51 -2.62
CA PRO A 63 1.32 12.51 -1.77
C PRO A 63 0.38 11.34 -2.09
N MET A 64 0.33 10.84 -3.33
CA MET A 64 -0.45 9.64 -3.66
C MET A 64 0.09 8.40 -2.96
N CYS A 65 1.42 8.23 -2.91
CA CYS A 65 2.06 7.14 -2.15
C CYS A 65 1.72 7.23 -0.66
N LYS A 66 1.86 8.41 -0.05
CA LYS A 66 1.49 8.63 1.36
C LYS A 66 0.01 8.30 1.63
N ARG A 67 -0.89 8.74 0.74
CA ARG A 67 -2.33 8.41 0.84
C ARG A 67 -2.58 6.91 0.74
N LEU A 68 -1.86 6.20 -0.15
CA LEU A 68 -1.98 4.75 -0.30
C LEU A 68 -1.53 4.03 0.97
N GLU A 69 -0.42 4.45 1.58
CA GLU A 69 0.07 3.90 2.85
C GLU A 69 -0.94 4.12 3.99
N ALA A 70 -1.48 5.33 4.12
CA ALA A 70 -2.51 5.63 5.11
C ALA A 70 -3.76 4.75 4.92
N ARG A 71 -4.22 4.55 3.68
CA ARG A 71 -5.35 3.65 3.38
C ARG A 71 -5.05 2.19 3.70
N ARG A 72 -3.81 1.74 3.50
CA ARG A 72 -3.38 0.38 3.88
C ARG A 72 -3.40 0.19 5.39
N GLN A 73 -2.97 1.19 6.16
CA GLN A 73 -3.02 1.18 7.62
C GLN A 73 -4.47 1.15 8.12
N GLU A 74 -5.32 2.05 7.63
CA GLU A 74 -6.75 2.10 7.97
C GLU A 74 -7.45 0.77 7.69
N ARG A 75 -7.19 0.15 6.53
CA ARG A 75 -7.74 -1.17 6.21
C ARG A 75 -7.31 -2.23 7.22
N ASN A 76 -6.04 -2.23 7.64
CA ASN A 76 -5.53 -3.21 8.59
C ASN A 76 -6.16 -3.00 9.98
N GLU A 77 -6.33 -1.76 10.42
CA GLU A 77 -7.01 -1.41 11.67
C GLU A 77 -8.48 -1.86 11.64
N LEU A 78 -9.19 -1.56 10.55
CA LEU A 78 -10.58 -2.00 10.37
C LEU A 78 -10.70 -3.53 10.36
N GLN A 79 -9.76 -4.24 9.74
CA GLN A 79 -9.74 -5.70 9.77
C GLN A 79 -9.54 -6.23 11.20
N GLN A 80 -8.63 -5.64 11.97
CA GLN A 80 -8.42 -6.02 13.38
C GLN A 80 -9.69 -5.77 14.22
N HIS A 81 -10.36 -4.64 14.03
CA HIS A 81 -11.61 -4.35 14.70
C HIS A 81 -12.71 -5.36 14.34
N LEU A 82 -12.80 -5.73 13.06
CA LEU A 82 -13.74 -6.76 12.60
C LEU A 82 -13.43 -8.10 13.28
N ASP A 83 -12.17 -8.55 13.26
CA ASP A 83 -11.77 -9.82 13.86
C ASP A 83 -12.08 -9.88 15.37
N ILE A 84 -11.84 -8.77 16.09
CA ILE A 84 -12.19 -8.64 17.51
C ILE A 84 -13.71 -8.72 17.69
N ALA A 85 -14.48 -7.96 16.91
CA ALA A 85 -15.93 -7.97 16.99
C ALA A 85 -16.50 -9.37 16.70
N THR A 86 -16.00 -10.06 15.67
CA THR A 86 -16.40 -11.43 15.33
C THR A 86 -16.12 -12.40 16.47
N LYS A 87 -14.96 -12.30 17.13
CA LYS A 87 -14.65 -13.11 18.31
C LYS A 87 -15.64 -12.82 19.45
N GLN A 88 -15.85 -11.55 19.78
CA GLN A 88 -16.79 -11.15 20.84
C GLN A 88 -18.22 -11.63 20.55
N PHE A 89 -18.68 -11.51 19.30
CA PHE A 89 -19.98 -12.06 18.90
C PHE A 89 -20.04 -13.58 19.08
N GLY A 90 -18.99 -14.30 18.69
CA GLY A 90 -18.88 -15.74 18.91
C GLY A 90 -18.96 -16.11 20.39
N ASP A 91 -18.24 -15.40 21.25
CA ASP A 91 -18.23 -15.62 22.69
C ASP A 91 -19.61 -15.36 23.33
N VAL A 92 -20.28 -14.28 22.93
CA VAL A 92 -21.65 -13.96 23.40
C VAL A 92 -22.63 -15.04 22.98
N LEU A 93 -22.56 -15.52 21.73
CA LEU A 93 -23.42 -16.59 21.25
C LEU A 93 -23.18 -17.91 22.00
N ALA A 94 -21.91 -18.26 22.23
CA ALA A 94 -21.53 -19.44 22.98
C ALA A 94 -22.02 -19.37 24.44
N ALA A 95 -21.79 -18.23 25.11
CA ALA A 95 -22.25 -18.00 26.48
C ALA A 95 -23.78 -18.05 26.59
N THR A 96 -24.49 -17.43 25.64
CA THR A 96 -25.96 -17.41 25.60
C THR A 96 -26.52 -18.82 25.39
N LYS A 97 -25.93 -19.59 24.48
CA LYS A 97 -26.31 -20.99 24.24
C LYS A 97 -26.12 -21.86 25.47
N THR A 98 -25.00 -21.70 26.17
CA THR A 98 -24.72 -22.44 27.42
C THR A 98 -25.71 -22.07 28.52
N ARG A 99 -25.98 -20.76 28.72
CA ARG A 99 -26.93 -20.28 29.71
C ARG A 99 -28.36 -20.76 29.42
N LEU A 100 -28.79 -20.74 28.16
CA LEU A 100 -30.12 -21.22 27.77
C LEU A 100 -30.29 -22.72 28.07
N ARG A 101 -29.28 -23.53 27.75
CA ARG A 101 -29.28 -24.97 28.07
C ARG A 101 -29.33 -25.23 29.56
N ALA A 102 -28.53 -24.51 30.35
CA ALA A 102 -28.53 -24.62 31.80
C ALA A 102 -29.90 -24.25 32.38
N SER A 103 -30.44 -23.09 31.98
CA SER A 103 -31.76 -22.61 32.44
C SER A 103 -32.90 -23.56 32.06
N SER A 104 -32.90 -24.10 30.84
CA SER A 104 -33.89 -25.12 30.43
C SER A 104 -33.78 -26.39 31.28
N HIS A 105 -32.56 -26.84 31.55
CA HIS A 105 -32.33 -28.01 32.39
C HIS A 105 -32.80 -27.80 33.84
N GLU A 106 -32.43 -26.66 34.44
CA GLU A 106 -32.87 -26.24 35.77
C GLU A 106 -34.39 -26.13 35.86
N HIS A 107 -35.03 -25.55 34.84
CA HIS A 107 -36.49 -25.41 34.79
C HIS A 107 -37.19 -26.78 34.78
N VAL A 108 -36.69 -27.74 33.97
CA VAL A 108 -37.23 -29.10 33.94
C VAL A 108 -36.99 -29.82 35.28
N GLN A 109 -35.83 -29.64 35.90
CA GLN A 109 -35.55 -30.19 37.23
C GLN A 109 -36.51 -29.62 38.28
N HIS A 110 -36.72 -28.31 38.29
CA HIS A 110 -37.63 -27.63 39.19
C HIS A 110 -39.07 -28.14 39.03
N ILE A 111 -39.58 -28.23 37.79
CA ILE A 111 -40.92 -28.80 37.52
C ILE A 111 -41.02 -30.22 38.06
N ARG A 112 -40.01 -31.07 37.82
CA ARG A 112 -40.00 -32.45 38.34
C ARG A 112 -40.01 -32.49 39.87
N GLN A 113 -39.26 -31.61 40.53
CA GLN A 113 -39.23 -31.51 41.98
C GLN A 113 -40.60 -31.09 42.55
N VAL A 114 -41.20 -30.03 41.99
CA VAL A 114 -42.53 -29.54 42.40
C VAL A 114 -43.59 -30.61 42.19
N ALA A 115 -43.66 -31.22 41.00
CA ALA A 115 -44.61 -32.29 40.72
C ALA A 115 -44.41 -33.50 41.65
N SER A 116 -43.17 -33.86 41.95
CA SER A 116 -42.87 -34.95 42.89
C SER A 116 -43.29 -34.62 44.32
N ALA A 117 -43.12 -33.36 44.75
CA ALA A 117 -43.56 -32.90 46.06
C ALA A 117 -45.09 -32.89 46.19
N GLU A 118 -45.80 -32.41 45.17
CA GLU A 118 -47.28 -32.44 45.11
C GLU A 118 -47.82 -33.88 45.13
N LEU A 119 -47.24 -34.79 44.34
CA LEU A 119 -47.61 -36.20 44.33
C LEU A 119 -47.32 -36.89 45.67
N THR A 120 -46.23 -36.51 46.34
CA THR A 120 -45.88 -37.04 47.67
C THR A 120 -46.86 -36.54 48.73
N SER A 121 -47.21 -35.25 48.68
CA SER A 121 -48.18 -34.62 49.59
C SER A 121 -49.57 -35.27 49.45
N THR A 122 -50.05 -35.47 48.22
CA THR A 122 -51.36 -36.09 47.95
C THR A 122 -51.41 -37.58 48.32
N ARG A 123 -50.32 -38.32 48.14
CA ARG A 123 -50.26 -39.76 48.48
C ARG A 123 -49.98 -40.03 49.96
N GLY A 124 -49.37 -39.08 50.68
CA GLY A 124 -48.96 -39.21 52.08
C GLY A 124 -47.63 -39.97 52.30
N TYR A 125 -46.94 -40.36 51.23
CA TYR A 125 -45.63 -41.02 51.28
C TYR A 125 -44.83 -40.79 49.99
N SER A 126 -43.50 -40.85 50.08
CA SER A 126 -42.61 -40.61 48.94
C SER A 126 -42.32 -41.89 48.13
N LEU A 127 -42.29 -41.77 46.80
CA LEU A 127 -41.95 -42.85 45.86
C LEU A 127 -40.54 -42.66 45.28
N GLY A 128 -39.58 -42.34 46.15
CA GLY A 128 -38.17 -42.19 45.80
C GLY A 128 -37.38 -43.50 45.78
N ARG A 129 -36.06 -43.42 45.62
CA ARG A 129 -35.15 -44.58 45.59
C ARG A 129 -35.20 -45.46 46.86
N ASN A 130 -35.63 -44.89 47.97
CA ASN A 130 -35.79 -45.59 49.25
C ASN A 130 -37.21 -46.17 49.46
N SER A 131 -38.11 -45.94 48.51
CA SER A 131 -39.47 -46.49 48.53
C SER A 131 -39.44 -48.00 48.34
N THR A 132 -40.42 -48.67 48.95
CA THR A 132 -40.63 -50.13 48.86
C THR A 132 -40.79 -50.63 47.41
N VAL A 133 -41.20 -49.76 46.48
CA VAL A 133 -41.30 -50.08 45.03
C VAL A 133 -39.93 -50.38 44.40
N TYR A 134 -38.85 -49.74 44.88
CA TYR A 134 -37.50 -49.91 44.34
C TYR A 134 -36.59 -50.78 45.21
N GLN A 135 -37.07 -51.27 46.35
CA GLN A 135 -36.32 -52.20 47.18
C GLN A 135 -36.32 -53.59 46.52
N LYS A 136 -35.12 -54.10 46.20
CA LYS A 136 -34.99 -55.48 45.72
C LYS A 136 -35.48 -56.44 46.80
N PRO A 137 -36.37 -57.40 46.47
CA PRO A 137 -36.81 -58.38 47.44
C PRO A 137 -35.60 -59.17 47.93
N ARG A 138 -35.40 -59.22 49.25
CA ARG A 138 -34.41 -60.10 49.87
C ARG A 138 -34.86 -61.54 49.62
N LYS A 139 -33.99 -62.32 48.96
CA LYS A 139 -34.14 -63.78 48.85
C LYS A 139 -34.07 -64.43 50.23
#